data_AF-A0A7C5RNJ0-F1
#
_entry.id   AF-A0A7C5RNJ0-F1
#
_cell.length_a   1.000
_cell.length_b   1.000
_cell.length_c   1.000
_cell.angle_alpha   90.00
_cell.angle_beta   90.00
_cell.angle_gamma   90.00
#
_symmetry.space_group_name_H-M   'P 1'
#
loop_
_entity.id
_entity.type
_entity.pdbx_description
1 polymer ?
#
loop_
_entity_poly.entity_id
_entity_poly.type
_entity_poly.pdbx_seq_one_letter_code
_entity_poly.pdbx_strand_id
1 'polypeptide(L)'
;MVYPALILATTGAGLGMEVHIFFTFWGLNAIVKGKVENLKISAVGNPSLGLPSLIGMLPGMSAMVTRMMMKKFKEMKVPTVYELIKQAKDLDVKLHACSTTMAALGIKESDLIPEVDDVVGASTFLTIAENGQVIFI
;
A
#
# COMPACT_ATOMS: atom_id res chain seq x y z
N MET A 1 1.83 0.58 5.80
CA MET A 1 0.93 1.75 5.76
C MET A 1 0.61 2.02 4.30
N VAL A 2 -0.58 1.68 3.80
CA VAL A 2 -0.90 1.80 2.36
C VAL A 2 -1.97 2.85 2.08
N TYR A 3 -2.90 3.04 3.02
CA TYR A 3 -3.95 4.06 2.94
C TYR A 3 -3.43 5.48 2.65
N PRO A 4 -2.40 6.01 3.35
CA PRO A 4 -1.94 7.37 3.07
C PRO A 4 -1.43 7.54 1.64
N ALA A 5 -0.68 6.56 1.12
CA ALA A 5 -0.16 6.59 -0.25
C ALA A 5 -1.29 6.57 -1.29
N LEU A 6 -2.28 5.69 -1.11
CA LEU A 6 -3.41 5.58 -2.04
C LEU A 6 -4.33 6.80 -1.99
N ILE A 7 -4.57 7.37 -0.80
CA ILE A 7 -5.37 8.61 -0.66
C ILE A 7 -4.65 9.79 -1.33
N LEU A 8 -3.35 9.92 -1.13
CA LEU A 8 -2.56 10.96 -1.82
C LEU A 8 -2.57 10.74 -3.33
N ALA A 9 -2.44 9.50 -3.78
CA ALA A 9 -2.43 9.18 -5.20
C ALA A 9 -3.76 9.51 -5.88
N THR A 10 -4.90 9.07 -5.31
CA THR A 10 -6.22 9.37 -5.88
C THR A 10 -6.55 10.86 -5.80
N THR A 11 -6.16 11.54 -4.72
CA THR A 11 -6.35 13.00 -4.59
C THR A 11 -5.50 13.75 -5.61
N GLY A 12 -4.22 13.41 -5.75
CA GLY A 12 -3.31 14.03 -6.72
C GLY A 12 -3.79 13.84 -8.15
N ALA A 13 -4.17 12.61 -8.51
CA ALA A 13 -4.72 12.31 -9.82
C ALA A 13 -6.04 13.05 -10.08
N GLY A 14 -6.92 13.15 -9.08
CA GLY A 14 -8.16 13.94 -9.16
C GLY A 14 -7.92 15.45 -9.33
N LEU A 15 -6.76 15.95 -8.94
CA LEU A 15 -6.30 17.33 -9.18
C LEU A 15 -5.59 17.50 -10.54
N GLY A 16 -5.56 16.46 -11.37
CA GLY A 16 -4.92 16.48 -12.69
C GLY A 16 -3.41 16.26 -12.67
N MET A 17 -2.84 15.78 -11.56
CA MET A 17 -1.42 15.42 -11.50
C MET A 17 -1.20 14.05 -12.14
N GLU A 18 -0.09 13.90 -12.86
CA GLU A 18 0.42 12.58 -13.23
C GLU A 18 0.98 11.89 -11.97
N VAL A 19 0.51 10.68 -11.68
CA VAL A 19 0.85 9.97 -10.45
C VAL A 19 1.29 8.55 -10.76
N HIS A 20 2.43 8.19 -10.18
CA HIS A 20 3.00 6.85 -10.22
C HIS A 20 3.18 6.33 -8.79
N ILE A 21 2.85 5.06 -8.55
CA ILE A 21 3.11 4.37 -7.27
C ILE A 21 4.05 3.20 -7.51
N PHE A 22 5.16 3.18 -6.78
CA PHE A 22 6.10 2.05 -6.74
C PHE A 22 5.93 1.22 -5.47
N PHE A 23 5.39 0.03 -5.61
CA PHE A 23 5.15 -0.88 -4.49
C PHE A 23 6.39 -1.72 -4.19
N THR A 24 7.04 -1.42 -3.08
CA THR A 24 8.26 -2.10 -2.61
C THR A 24 8.11 -2.59 -1.17
N PHE A 25 8.96 -3.53 -0.76
CA PHE A 25 8.96 -4.18 0.56
C PHE A 25 7.53 -4.53 1.06
N TRP A 26 7.17 -4.09 2.26
CA TRP A 26 5.86 -4.37 2.87
C TRP A 26 4.69 -3.78 2.08
N GLY A 27 4.93 -2.72 1.29
CA GLY A 27 3.95 -2.13 0.38
C GLY A 27 3.54 -3.08 -0.74
N LEU A 28 4.44 -3.97 -1.19
CA LEU A 28 4.16 -4.94 -2.25
C LEU A 28 2.97 -5.86 -1.92
N ASN A 29 2.75 -6.19 -0.65
CA ASN A 29 1.60 -7.00 -0.24
C ASN A 29 0.24 -6.36 -0.57
N ALA A 30 0.19 -5.04 -0.83
CA ALA A 30 -1.04 -4.36 -1.23
C ALA A 30 -1.49 -4.71 -2.66
N ILE A 31 -0.58 -5.24 -3.49
CA ILE A 31 -0.86 -5.58 -4.89
C ILE A 31 -0.71 -7.09 -5.17
N VAL A 32 -0.63 -7.91 -4.11
CA VAL A 32 -0.58 -9.37 -4.21
C VAL A 32 -1.96 -9.97 -3.90
N LYS A 33 -2.45 -10.83 -4.79
CA LYS A 33 -3.73 -11.53 -4.66
C LYS A 33 -3.81 -12.28 -3.33
N GLY A 34 -4.95 -12.17 -2.62
CA GLY A 34 -5.18 -12.81 -1.32
C GLY A 34 -4.49 -12.13 -0.13
N LYS A 35 -3.49 -11.26 -0.37
CA LYS A 35 -2.83 -10.47 0.68
C LYS A 35 -3.45 -9.09 0.83
N VAL A 36 -3.90 -8.47 -0.26
CA VAL A 36 -4.50 -7.12 -0.25
C VAL A 36 -5.73 -7.02 0.68
N GLU A 37 -6.48 -8.11 0.82
CA GLU A 37 -7.67 -8.20 1.67
C GLU A 37 -7.32 -8.39 3.16
N ASN A 38 -6.09 -8.82 3.45
CA ASN A 38 -5.65 -9.27 4.77
C ASN A 38 -4.48 -8.45 5.33
N LEU A 39 -4.33 -7.20 4.89
CA LEU A 39 -3.30 -6.29 5.38
C LEU A 39 -3.50 -5.99 6.87
N LYS A 40 -2.45 -6.21 7.66
CA LYS A 40 -2.46 -6.01 9.12
C LYS A 40 -1.67 -4.78 9.52
N ILE A 41 -2.14 -4.16 10.59
CA ILE A 41 -1.44 -3.08 11.29
C ILE A 41 -0.66 -3.70 12.43
N SER A 42 0.65 -3.46 12.47
CA SER A 42 1.48 -3.92 13.59
C SER A 42 1.08 -3.20 14.87
N ALA A 43 0.82 -3.97 15.93
CA ALA A 43 0.65 -3.43 17.28
C ALA A 43 2.01 -3.20 17.98
N VAL A 44 3.06 -3.89 17.54
CA VAL A 44 4.43 -3.74 18.07
C VAL A 44 5.15 -2.65 17.29
N GLY A 45 5.84 -1.76 18.00
CA GLY A 45 6.67 -0.72 17.39
C GLY A 45 5.88 0.35 16.64
N ASN A 46 4.56 0.46 16.88
CA ASN A 46 3.71 1.47 16.30
C ASN A 46 3.39 2.57 17.33
N PRO A 47 4.19 3.66 17.37
CA PRO A 47 4.02 4.72 18.37
C PRO A 47 2.65 5.42 18.26
N SER A 48 2.01 5.39 17.08
CA SER A 48 0.71 6.01 16.85
C SER A 48 -0.45 5.34 17.61
N LEU A 49 -0.24 4.15 18.16
CA LEU A 49 -1.26 3.46 18.96
C LEU A 49 -1.30 3.94 20.43
N GLY A 50 -0.28 4.65 20.90
CA GLY A 50 -0.17 5.02 22.32
C GLY A 50 -0.07 3.82 23.27
N LEU A 51 0.19 2.61 22.73
CA LEU A 51 0.32 1.38 23.49
C LEU A 51 1.80 1.11 23.82
N PRO A 52 2.13 0.76 25.07
CA PRO A 52 3.45 0.21 25.38
C PRO A 52 3.79 -0.98 24.49
N SER A 53 5.01 -1.00 23.93
CA SER A 53 5.46 -2.05 23.00
C SER A 53 5.32 -3.47 23.57
N LEU A 54 5.49 -3.65 24.88
CA LEU A 54 5.28 -4.93 25.57
C LEU A 54 3.85 -5.47 25.39
N ILE A 55 2.85 -4.59 25.45
CA ILE A 55 1.45 -4.96 25.25
C ILE A 55 1.23 -5.34 23.78
N GLY A 56 1.84 -4.61 22.85
CA GLY A 56 1.76 -4.92 21.42
C GLY A 56 2.27 -6.32 21.05
N MET A 57 3.20 -6.88 21.84
CA MET A 57 3.78 -8.21 21.62
C MET A 57 2.85 -9.36 22.02
N LEU A 58 1.76 -9.09 22.74
CA LEU A 58 0.81 -10.13 23.12
C LEU A 58 0.17 -10.77 21.88
N PRO A 59 0.03 -12.11 21.85
CA PRO A 59 -0.60 -12.80 20.74
C PRO A 59 -1.99 -12.23 20.41
N GLY A 60 -2.22 -11.89 19.15
CA GLY A 60 -3.50 -11.37 18.67
C GLY A 60 -3.68 -9.85 18.72
N MET A 61 -2.79 -9.09 19.37
CA MET A 61 -2.94 -7.63 19.49
C MET A 61 -2.93 -6.90 18.13
N SER A 62 -2.05 -7.28 17.20
CA SER A 62 -2.06 -6.72 15.85
C SER A 62 -3.37 -6.98 15.10
N ALA A 63 -3.99 -8.15 15.30
CA ALA A 63 -5.29 -8.46 14.70
C ALA A 63 -6.43 -7.65 15.34
N MET A 64 -6.39 -7.46 16.67
CA MET A 64 -7.33 -6.63 17.39
C MET A 64 -7.27 -5.17 16.94
N VAL A 65 -6.07 -4.59 16.89
CA VAL A 65 -5.83 -3.22 16.43
C VAL A 65 -6.30 -3.05 14.99
N THR A 66 -5.97 -4.00 14.12
CA THR A 66 -6.45 -4.00 12.73
C THR A 66 -7.98 -4.00 12.69
N ARG A 67 -8.64 -4.87 13.44
CA ARG A 67 -10.12 -4.94 13.49
C ARG A 67 -10.74 -3.65 14.00
N MET A 68 -10.18 -3.05 15.05
CA MET A 68 -10.66 -1.78 15.59
C MET A 68 -10.55 -0.64 14.56
N MET A 69 -9.41 -0.54 13.86
CA MET A 69 -9.21 0.47 12.83
C MET A 69 -10.13 0.24 11.62
N MET A 70 -10.26 -1.00 11.15
CA MET A 70 -11.17 -1.34 10.05
C MET A 70 -12.64 -1.06 10.39
N LYS A 71 -13.05 -1.26 11.66
CA LYS A 71 -14.40 -0.87 12.13
C LYS A 71 -14.62 0.63 11.99
N LYS A 72 -13.68 1.46 12.47
CA LYS A 72 -13.75 2.92 12.33
C LYS A 72 -13.76 3.36 10.86
N PHE A 73 -12.94 2.73 10.03
CA PHE A 73 -12.89 3.03 8.59
C PHE A 73 -14.22 2.75 7.92
N LYS A 74 -14.86 1.63 8.26
CA LYS A 74 -16.21 1.30 7.78
C LYS A 74 -17.25 2.33 8.23
N GLU A 75 -17.21 2.77 9.49
CA GLU A 75 -18.11 3.82 10.02
C GLU A 75 -17.92 5.16 9.28
N MET A 76 -16.68 5.49 8.96
CA MET A 76 -16.32 6.69 8.17
C MET A 76 -16.49 6.50 6.66
N LYS A 77 -16.97 5.33 6.20
CA LYS A 77 -17.11 4.99 4.77
C LYS A 77 -15.80 5.15 3.98
N VAL A 78 -14.67 4.91 4.62
CA VAL A 78 -13.37 4.86 3.94
C VAL A 78 -13.36 3.61 3.04
N PRO A 79 -13.05 3.76 1.73
CA PRO A 79 -12.97 2.61 0.83
C PRO A 79 -11.88 1.64 1.29
N THR A 80 -12.00 0.36 0.98
CA THR A 80 -10.95 -0.63 1.21
C THR A 80 -9.70 -0.33 0.38
N VAL A 81 -8.56 -0.93 0.75
CA VAL A 81 -7.31 -0.77 -0.02
C VAL A 81 -7.49 -1.16 -1.48
N TYR A 82 -8.18 -2.26 -1.76
CA TYR A 82 -8.41 -2.70 -3.14
C TYR A 82 -9.36 -1.75 -3.89
N GLU A 83 -10.41 -1.24 -3.24
CA GLU A 83 -11.26 -0.22 -3.85
C GLU A 83 -10.49 1.07 -4.17
N LEU A 84 -9.60 1.51 -3.28
CA LEU A 84 -8.72 2.66 -3.54
C LEU A 84 -7.76 2.41 -4.70
N ILE A 85 -7.22 1.19 -4.83
CA ILE A 85 -6.39 0.80 -5.98
C ILE A 85 -7.20 0.90 -7.28
N LYS A 86 -8.44 0.38 -7.30
CA LYS A 86 -9.31 0.48 -8.47
C LYS A 86 -9.64 1.94 -8.82
N GLN A 87 -9.96 2.76 -7.81
CA GLN A 87 -10.17 4.20 -8.01
C GLN A 87 -8.92 4.90 -8.55
N ALA A 88 -7.73 4.53 -8.07
CA ALA A 88 -6.48 5.05 -8.60
C ALA A 88 -6.32 4.68 -10.09
N LYS A 89 -6.64 3.43 -10.46
CA LYS A 89 -6.63 3.01 -11.87
C LYS A 89 -7.65 3.75 -12.73
N ASP A 90 -8.86 3.97 -12.22
CA ASP A 90 -9.90 4.74 -12.92
C ASP A 90 -9.46 6.20 -13.18
N LEU A 91 -8.54 6.71 -12.36
CA LEU A 91 -7.90 8.03 -12.49
C LEU A 91 -6.56 8.00 -13.24
N ASP A 92 -6.27 6.90 -13.95
CA ASP A 92 -5.04 6.66 -14.73
C ASP A 92 -3.72 6.68 -13.93
N VAL A 93 -3.78 6.47 -12.61
CA VAL A 93 -2.57 6.26 -11.79
C VAL A 93 -1.83 5.02 -12.29
N LYS A 94 -0.52 5.13 -12.46
CA LYS A 94 0.35 3.99 -12.84
C LYS A 94 0.88 3.27 -11.61
N LEU A 95 0.73 1.96 -11.58
CA LEU A 95 1.06 1.08 -10.46
C LEU A 95 2.19 0.13 -10.87
N HIS A 96 3.34 0.30 -10.24
CA HIS A 96 4.58 -0.41 -10.56
C HIS A 96 4.98 -1.36 -9.43
N ALA A 97 5.28 -2.62 -9.74
CA ALA A 97 5.79 -3.57 -8.76
C ALA A 97 7.33 -3.59 -8.75
N CYS A 98 7.93 -3.60 -7.55
CA CYS A 98 9.38 -3.67 -7.39
C CYS A 98 9.93 -5.08 -7.68
N SER A 99 10.63 -5.23 -8.80
CA SER A 99 11.31 -6.47 -9.22
C SER A 99 12.22 -7.07 -8.13
N THR A 100 13.05 -6.24 -7.48
CA THR A 100 13.97 -6.70 -6.42
C THR A 100 13.22 -7.24 -5.21
N THR A 101 12.14 -6.58 -4.78
CA THR A 101 11.33 -7.07 -3.66
C THR A 101 10.60 -8.35 -4.05
N MET A 102 10.05 -8.42 -5.27
CA MET A 102 9.41 -9.64 -5.76
C MET A 102 10.36 -10.83 -5.72
N ALA A 103 11.58 -10.67 -6.24
CA ALA A 103 12.62 -11.71 -6.19
C ALA A 103 12.99 -12.10 -4.75
N ALA A 104 13.20 -11.12 -3.86
CA ALA A 104 13.55 -11.37 -2.47
C ALA A 104 12.46 -12.11 -1.69
N LEU A 105 11.19 -11.89 -2.03
CA LEU A 105 10.04 -12.52 -1.36
C LEU A 105 9.46 -13.72 -2.11
N GLY A 106 10.05 -14.10 -3.26
CA GLY A 106 9.56 -15.21 -4.09
C GLY A 106 8.19 -14.98 -4.71
N ILE A 107 7.80 -13.73 -4.96
CA ILE A 107 6.51 -13.36 -5.56
C ILE A 107 6.66 -13.35 -7.08
N LYS A 108 5.74 -14.01 -7.79
CA LYS A 108 5.68 -14.02 -9.26
C LYS A 108 4.70 -12.98 -9.76
N GLU A 109 4.86 -12.56 -11.02
CA GLU A 109 3.90 -11.67 -11.69
C GLU A 109 2.48 -12.22 -11.68
N SER A 110 2.31 -13.54 -11.81
CA SER A 110 1.00 -14.22 -11.74
C SER A 110 0.27 -14.01 -10.41
N ASP A 111 1.01 -13.71 -9.34
CA ASP A 111 0.48 -13.51 -7.99
C ASP A 111 -0.02 -12.06 -7.78
N LEU A 112 0.30 -11.15 -8.70
CA LEU A 112 -0.12 -9.76 -8.63
C LEU A 112 -1.58 -9.58 -9.08
N ILE A 113 -2.25 -8.56 -8.55
CA ILE A 113 -3.57 -8.13 -8.99
C ILE A 113 -3.50 -7.57 -10.43
N PRO A 114 -4.58 -7.67 -11.22
CA PRO A 114 -4.56 -7.24 -12.62
C PRO A 114 -4.37 -5.73 -12.82
N GLU A 115 -4.52 -4.93 -11.78
CA GLU A 115 -4.34 -3.47 -11.81
C GLU A 115 -2.87 -3.04 -11.88
N VAL A 116 -1.91 -3.94 -11.69
CA VAL A 116 -0.47 -3.63 -11.82
C VAL A 116 -0.12 -3.44 -13.30
N ASP A 117 0.50 -2.32 -13.65
CA ASP A 117 0.86 -2.00 -15.04
C ASP A 117 2.14 -2.70 -15.49
N ASP A 118 3.15 -2.75 -14.63
CA ASP A 118 4.45 -3.35 -14.95
C ASP A 118 5.25 -3.78 -13.69
N VAL A 119 6.37 -4.46 -13.96
CA VAL A 119 7.38 -4.80 -12.97
C VAL A 119 8.69 -4.11 -13.33
N VAL A 120 9.19 -3.25 -12.44
CA VAL A 120 10.36 -2.41 -12.71
C VAL A 120 11.37 -2.43 -11.57
N GLY A 121 12.59 -1.99 -11.86
CA GLY A 121 13.63 -1.74 -10.87
C GLY A 121 13.59 -0.33 -10.32
N ALA A 122 14.33 -0.09 -9.23
CA ALA A 122 14.43 1.24 -8.62
C ALA A 122 15.01 2.29 -9.58
N SER A 123 15.97 1.92 -10.44
CA SER A 123 16.53 2.83 -11.45
C SER A 123 15.47 3.31 -12.44
N THR A 124 14.70 2.39 -13.01
CA THR A 124 13.59 2.70 -13.92
C THR A 124 12.56 3.60 -13.25
N PHE A 125 12.17 3.31 -12.00
CA PHE A 125 11.21 4.16 -11.29
C PHE A 125 11.76 5.57 -11.03
N LEU A 126 13.05 5.72 -10.71
CA LEU A 126 13.66 7.04 -10.55
C LEU A 126 13.73 7.84 -11.87
N THR A 127 13.89 7.16 -13.01
CA THR A 127 13.77 7.81 -14.32
C THR A 127 12.33 8.24 -14.61
N ILE A 128 11.34 7.43 -14.27
CA ILE A 128 9.91 7.81 -14.37
C ILE A 128 9.62 9.04 -13.51
N ALA A 129 10.18 9.07 -12.29
CA ALA A 129 9.98 10.15 -11.34
C ALA A 129 10.83 11.40 -11.64
N GLU A 130 11.60 11.41 -12.74
CA GLU A 130 12.42 12.56 -13.11
C GLU A 130 11.54 13.80 -13.33
N ASN A 131 11.94 14.94 -12.75
CA ASN A 131 11.16 16.19 -12.70
C ASN A 131 9.84 16.12 -11.88
N GLY A 132 9.57 14.99 -11.22
CA GLY A 132 8.46 14.83 -10.28
C GLY A 132 8.87 15.05 -8.82
N GLN A 133 7.88 15.03 -7.93
CA GLN A 133 8.10 14.98 -6.48
C GLN A 133 8.01 13.53 -5.99
N VAL A 134 9.11 13.01 -5.44
CA VAL A 134 9.14 11.67 -4.83
C VAL A 134 8.77 11.76 -3.35
N ILE A 135 7.76 11.01 -2.96
CA ILE A 135 7.34 10.86 -1.56
C ILE A 135 7.49 9.38 -1.18
N PHE A 136 8.24 9.11 -0.11
CA PHE A 136 8.39 7.77 0.45
C PHE A 136 7.48 7.59 1.67
N ILE A 137 6.64 6.55 1.67
CA ILE A 137 5.57 6.32 2.65
C ILE A 137 5.66 4.91 3.23
#